data_AF-A0A7J4PD22-F1
#
_entry.id   AF-A0A7J4PD22-F1
#
_cell.length_a   1.000
_cell.length_b   1.000
_cell.length_c   1.000
_cell.angle_alpha   90.00
_cell.angle_beta   90.00
_cell.angle_gamma   90.00
#
_symmetry.space_group_name_H-M   'P 1'
#
loop_
_entity.id
_entity.type
_entity.pdbx_description
1 polymer ?
#
loop_
_entity_poly.entity_id
_entity_poly.type
_entity_poly.pdbx_seq_one_letter_code
_entity_poly.pdbx_strand_id
1 'polypeptide(L)'
;MSIEEIKIHQKPEIWDKMKVKMLSPVVVYSTLMTKESKKKTYYYSPYEEEFVDLIDKNLRKKHKAFYKKEARARKLKIGLMGKPKEKVLKYRDNIIKGGIGNFVLDGNKRLLKLAYDCGIGSKNSQGFGMFEVLSD
;
A
#
# COMPACT_ATOMS: atom_id res chain seq x y z
N MET A 1 8.64 -26.66 -6.93
CA MET A 1 9.21 -25.32 -7.14
C MET A 1 10.53 -25.30 -6.41
N SER A 2 11.65 -25.25 -7.13
CA SER A 2 13.00 -25.07 -6.58
C SER A 2 13.40 -23.60 -6.69
N ILE A 3 14.19 -23.10 -5.75
CA ILE A 3 14.77 -21.76 -5.83
C ILE A 3 15.99 -21.84 -6.75
N GLU A 4 16.02 -21.03 -7.80
CA GLU A 4 17.12 -20.99 -8.77
C GLU A 4 18.24 -20.02 -8.35
N GLU A 5 17.87 -18.84 -7.83
CA GLU A 5 18.84 -17.80 -7.50
C GLU A 5 18.26 -16.79 -6.48
N ILE A 6 19.12 -16.20 -5.65
CA ILE A 6 18.76 -15.08 -4.75
C ILE A 6 19.70 -13.90 -5.05
N LYS A 7 19.12 -12.76 -5.44
CA LYS A 7 19.87 -11.53 -5.73
C LYS A 7 19.52 -10.42 -4.74
N ILE A 8 20.54 -9.63 -4.40
CA ILE A 8 20.36 -8.39 -3.66
C ILE A 8 20.10 -7.28 -4.68
N HIS A 9 18.89 -6.71 -4.64
CA HIS A 9 18.57 -5.51 -5.41
C HIS A 9 19.12 -4.25 -4.71
N GLN A 10 19.76 -3.37 -5.47
CA GLN A 10 20.18 -2.07 -4.96
C GLN A 10 18.95 -1.26 -4.53
N LYS A 11 19.02 -0.65 -3.33
CA LYS A 11 17.93 0.17 -2.83
C LYS A 11 17.93 1.52 -3.57
N PRO A 12 16.79 1.95 -4.13
CA PRO A 12 16.68 3.27 -4.75
C PRO A 12 16.81 4.35 -3.69
N GLU A 13 17.20 5.54 -4.15
CA GLU A 13 17.08 6.73 -3.32
C GLU A 13 15.61 7.07 -3.10
N ILE A 14 15.24 7.34 -1.85
CA ILE A 14 13.87 7.69 -1.48
C ILE A 14 13.78 9.20 -1.29
N TRP A 15 12.89 9.82 -2.06
CA TRP A 15 12.57 11.24 -2.01
C TRP A 15 11.22 11.49 -1.34
N ASP A 16 10.90 12.74 -1.07
CA ASP A 16 9.60 13.16 -0.54
C ASP A 16 8.49 13.14 -1.62
N LYS A 17 8.88 13.10 -2.90
CA LYS A 17 7.99 12.83 -4.03
C LYS A 17 8.63 11.85 -5.00
N MET A 18 7.93 10.78 -5.36
CA MET A 18 8.43 9.76 -6.29
C MET A 18 7.33 9.10 -7.11
N LYS A 19 7.68 8.71 -8.34
CA LYS A 19 6.86 7.86 -9.20
C LYS A 19 7.13 6.40 -8.81
N VAL A 20 6.07 5.61 -8.64
CA VAL A 20 6.18 4.21 -8.24
C VAL A 20 5.31 3.31 -9.10
N LYS A 21 5.76 2.08 -9.29
CA LYS A 21 4.99 1.01 -9.94
C LYS A 21 4.73 -0.10 -8.93
N MET A 22 3.46 -0.46 -8.77
CA MET A 22 3.07 -1.53 -7.86
C MET A 22 3.49 -2.89 -8.43
N LEU A 23 4.29 -3.63 -7.66
CA LEU A 23 4.67 -5.01 -7.94
C LEU A 23 3.60 -5.99 -7.44
N SER A 24 2.83 -5.58 -6.43
CA SER A 24 1.67 -6.31 -5.90
C SER A 24 0.52 -5.34 -5.61
N PRO A 25 -0.74 -5.80 -5.62
CA PRO A 25 -1.89 -4.92 -5.40
C PRO A 25 -1.83 -4.24 -4.03
N VAL A 26 -2.18 -2.95 -3.98
CA VAL A 26 -2.40 -2.19 -2.74
C VAL A 26 -3.78 -2.53 -2.20
N VAL A 27 -3.83 -2.97 -0.95
CA VAL A 27 -5.09 -3.34 -0.30
C VAL A 27 -5.38 -2.38 0.84
N VAL A 28 -6.53 -1.71 0.81
CA VAL A 28 -7.05 -0.97 1.96
C VAL A 28 -8.52 -1.31 2.12
N TYR A 29 -8.97 -1.42 3.37
CA TYR A 29 -10.31 -1.88 3.67
C TYR A 29 -10.82 -1.34 5.00
N SER A 30 -12.13 -1.36 5.15
CA SER A 30 -12.85 -1.12 6.40
C SER A 30 -13.82 -2.28 6.64
N THR A 31 -14.28 -2.42 7.88
CA THR A 31 -15.37 -3.34 8.22
C THR A 31 -16.63 -2.50 8.39
N LEU A 32 -17.60 -2.73 7.52
CA LEU A 32 -18.91 -2.09 7.55
C LEU A 32 -19.93 -3.01 8.21
N MET A 33 -20.97 -2.43 8.79
CA MET A 33 -22.13 -3.17 9.30
C MET A 33 -23.22 -3.17 8.24
N THR A 34 -23.74 -4.35 7.91
CA THR A 34 -24.87 -4.46 6.98
C THR A 34 -26.18 -4.09 7.68
N LYS A 35 -27.24 -3.87 6.90
CA LYS A 35 -28.61 -3.68 7.44
C LYS A 35 -29.08 -4.85 8.32
N GLU A 36 -28.49 -6.04 8.13
CA GLU A 36 -28.75 -7.25 8.93
C GLU A 36 -27.81 -7.40 10.14
N SER A 37 -27.11 -6.32 10.56
CA SER A 37 -26.12 -6.35 11.66
C SER A 37 -24.94 -7.31 11.45
N LYS A 38 -24.66 -7.74 10.22
CA LYS A 38 -23.49 -8.57 9.90
C LYS A 38 -22.29 -7.69 9.56
N LYS A 39 -21.08 -8.12 9.92
CA LYS A 39 -19.83 -7.45 9.52
C LYS A 39 -19.47 -7.84 8.08
N LYS A 40 -19.19 -6.85 7.23
CA LYS A 40 -18.72 -7.05 5.86
C LYS A 40 -17.45 -6.23 5.63
N THR A 41 -16.43 -6.86 5.04
CA THR A 41 -15.22 -6.14 4.63
C THR A 41 -15.49 -5.40 3.32
N TYR A 42 -15.25 -4.10 3.30
CA TYR A 42 -15.27 -3.26 2.10
C TYR A 42 -13.84 -2.92 1.71
N TYR A 43 -13.42 -3.32 0.52
CA TYR A 43 -12.11 -3.01 -0.03
C TYR A 43 -12.23 -1.79 -0.93
N TYR A 44 -11.35 -0.80 -0.72
CA TYR A 44 -11.44 0.47 -1.41
C TYR A 44 -10.65 0.47 -2.73
N SER A 45 -11.24 1.12 -3.73
CA SER A 45 -10.67 1.31 -5.06
C SER A 45 -9.67 2.46 -5.07
N PRO A 46 -8.62 2.45 -5.92
CA PRO A 46 -7.75 3.62 -6.12
C PRO A 46 -8.46 4.90 -6.57
N TYR A 47 -9.70 4.80 -7.04
CA TYR A 47 -10.53 5.93 -7.47
C TYR A 47 -11.38 6.53 -6.33
N GLU A 48 -11.40 5.92 -5.15
CA GLU A 48 -12.14 6.40 -3.98
C GLU A 48 -11.24 7.28 -3.11
N GLU A 49 -11.79 8.37 -2.56
CA GLU A 49 -11.02 9.32 -1.75
C GLU A 49 -10.43 8.66 -0.49
N GLU A 50 -11.16 7.72 0.10
CA GLU A 50 -10.74 6.98 1.28
C GLU A 50 -9.49 6.12 1.05
N PHE A 51 -9.17 5.79 -0.21
CA PHE A 51 -8.01 4.97 -0.54
C PHE A 51 -6.73 5.60 -0.01
N VAL A 52 -6.53 6.88 -0.28
CA VAL A 52 -5.35 7.62 0.14
C VAL A 52 -5.32 7.80 1.66
N ASP A 53 -6.48 8.09 2.25
CA ASP A 53 -6.63 8.31 3.69
C ASP A 53 -6.33 7.06 4.50
N LEU A 54 -6.78 5.90 4.03
CA LEU A 54 -6.53 4.63 4.67
C LEU A 54 -5.08 4.19 4.51
N ILE A 55 -4.42 4.51 3.39
CA ILE A 55 -2.98 4.26 3.23
C ILE A 55 -2.17 5.13 4.19
N ASP A 56 -2.46 6.44 4.29
CA ASP A 56 -1.78 7.35 5.23
C ASP A 56 -1.97 6.86 6.68
N LYS A 57 -3.20 6.56 7.09
CA LYS A 57 -3.51 6.02 8.43
C LYS A 57 -2.77 4.70 8.69
N ASN A 58 -2.74 3.79 7.70
CA ASN A 58 -2.01 2.53 7.82
C ASN A 58 -0.50 2.76 8.00
N LEU A 59 0.09 3.65 7.21
CA LEU A 59 1.52 3.94 7.26
C LEU A 59 1.94 4.60 8.59
N ARG A 60 1.11 5.49 9.14
CA ARG A 60 1.31 6.04 10.49
C ARG A 60 1.25 4.97 11.57
N LYS A 61 0.29 4.04 11.48
CA LYS A 61 0.21 2.89 12.39
C LYS A 61 1.46 2.01 12.30
N LYS A 62 1.96 1.73 11.09
CA LYS A 62 3.24 1.02 10.88
C LYS A 62 4.41 1.76 11.52
N HIS A 63 4.50 3.07 11.32
CA HIS A 63 5.54 3.89 11.94
C HIS A 63 5.49 3.80 13.46
N LYS A 64 4.30 3.95 14.07
CA LYS A 64 4.12 3.79 15.52
C LYS A 64 4.51 2.39 16.00
N ALA A 65 4.11 1.34 15.28
CA ALA A 65 4.42 -0.03 15.66
C ALA A 65 5.93 -0.33 15.62
N PHE A 66 6.62 0.18 14.59
CA PHE A 66 8.05 -0.06 14.36
C PHE A 66 8.95 0.84 15.23
N TYR A 67 8.70 2.15 15.25
CA TYR A 67 9.53 3.12 15.97
C TYR A 67 9.03 3.44 17.39
N LYS A 68 7.91 2.86 17.82
CA LYS A 68 7.24 3.13 19.11
C LYS A 68 6.90 4.61 19.34
N LYS A 69 6.73 5.38 18.26
CA LYS A 69 6.47 6.84 18.29
C LYS A 69 5.47 7.25 17.21
N GLU A 70 4.62 8.23 17.54
CA GLU A 70 3.70 8.83 16.57
C GLU A 70 4.45 9.51 15.42
N ALA A 71 3.93 9.34 14.21
CA ALA A 71 4.47 9.99 13.02
C ALA A 71 3.99 11.45 12.95
N ARG A 72 4.85 12.40 13.31
CA ARG A 72 4.62 13.84 13.10
C ARG A 72 5.06 14.22 11.68
N ALA A 73 4.15 14.04 10.74
CA ALA A 73 4.38 14.29 9.32
C ALA A 73 3.10 14.79 8.64
N ARG A 74 3.25 15.59 7.58
CA ARG A 74 2.15 15.97 6.69
C ARG A 74 1.44 14.74 6.12
N LYS A 75 0.18 14.89 5.74
CA LYS A 75 -0.63 13.83 5.12
C LYS A 75 0.03 13.38 3.81
N LEU A 76 0.14 12.08 3.61
CA LEU A 76 0.54 11.49 2.34
C LEU A 76 -0.49 11.85 1.27
N LYS A 77 0.01 12.27 0.10
CA LYS A 77 -0.78 12.42 -1.12
C LYS A 77 -0.38 11.30 -2.08
N ILE A 78 -1.36 10.77 -2.80
CA ILE A 78 -1.15 9.77 -3.84
C ILE A 78 -1.87 10.25 -5.09
N GLY A 79 -1.11 10.48 -6.16
CA GLY A 79 -1.63 10.77 -7.49
C GLY A 79 -1.70 9.50 -8.33
N LEU A 80 -2.74 9.36 -9.15
CA LEU A 80 -2.82 8.28 -10.13
C LEU A 80 -1.91 8.60 -11.33
N MET A 81 -1.09 7.64 -11.76
CA MET A 81 -0.38 7.71 -13.03
C MET A 81 -1.00 6.73 -14.02
N GLY A 82 -1.88 7.25 -14.87
CA GLY A 82 -2.69 6.43 -15.77
C GLY A 82 -3.88 5.81 -15.05
N LYS A 83 -4.34 4.65 -15.53
CA LYS A 83 -5.55 3.97 -15.05
C LYS A 83 -5.19 2.73 -14.23
N PRO A 84 -5.14 2.82 -12.88
CA PRO A 84 -4.94 1.63 -12.06
C PRO A 84 -6.11 0.65 -12.27
N LYS A 85 -5.79 -0.64 -12.15
CA LYS A 85 -6.76 -1.73 -12.27
C LYS A 85 -7.04 -2.32 -10.90
N GLU A 86 -8.26 -2.80 -10.70
CA GLU A 86 -8.56 -3.64 -9.56
C GLU A 86 -8.18 -5.09 -9.85
N LYS A 87 -7.64 -5.77 -8.84
CA LYS A 87 -7.37 -7.21 -8.85
C LYS A 87 -8.14 -7.86 -7.73
N VAL A 88 -8.86 -8.93 -8.07
CA VAL A 88 -9.54 -9.81 -7.13
C VAL A 88 -8.70 -11.07 -6.99
N LEU A 89 -8.29 -11.39 -5.77
CA LEU A 89 -7.45 -12.54 -5.46
C LEU A 89 -8.14 -13.39 -4.40
N LYS A 90 -8.08 -14.71 -4.58
CA LYS A 90 -8.45 -15.67 -3.54
C LYS A 90 -7.21 -15.99 -2.72
N TYR A 91 -7.23 -15.63 -1.45
CA TYR A 91 -6.17 -15.98 -0.49
C TYR A 91 -6.79 -16.89 0.58
N ARG A 92 -6.43 -18.18 0.51
CA ARG A 92 -7.10 -19.24 1.29
C ARG A 92 -8.61 -19.19 1.02
N ASP A 93 -9.42 -19.00 2.06
CA ASP A 93 -10.88 -18.94 1.96
C ASP A 93 -11.43 -17.52 1.78
N ASN A 94 -10.56 -16.51 1.68
CA ASN A 94 -10.97 -15.11 1.63
C ASN A 94 -10.77 -14.50 0.24
N ILE A 95 -11.73 -13.67 -0.19
CA ILE A 95 -11.57 -12.80 -1.34
C ILE A 95 -10.93 -11.49 -0.87
N ILE A 96 -9.83 -11.12 -1.52
CA ILE A 96 -9.13 -9.86 -1.30
C ILE A 96 -9.20 -9.06 -2.61
N LYS A 97 -9.62 -7.79 -2.52
CA LYS A 97 -9.52 -6.85 -3.63
C LYS A 97 -8.44 -5.82 -3.35
N GLY A 98 -7.66 -5.46 -4.36
CA GLY A 98 -6.64 -4.43 -4.26
C GLY A 98 -6.40 -3.74 -5.60
N GLY A 99 -5.87 -2.52 -5.54
CA GLY A 99 -5.50 -1.72 -6.71
C GLY A 99 -4.08 -1.98 -7.18
N ILE A 100 -3.85 -2.14 -8.47
CA ILE A 100 -2.53 -2.27 -9.08
C ILE A 100 -2.35 -1.26 -10.20
N GLY A 101 -1.21 -0.59 -10.24
CA GLY A 101 -0.94 0.46 -11.22
C GLY A 101 0.28 1.29 -10.85
N ASN A 102 0.41 2.44 -11.50
CA ASN A 102 1.47 3.40 -11.22
C ASN A 102 0.89 4.59 -10.44
N PHE A 103 1.68 5.12 -9.51
CA PHE A 103 1.26 6.20 -8.63
C PHE A 103 2.40 7.21 -8.45
N VAL A 104 2.03 8.45 -8.11
CA VAL A 104 2.96 9.42 -7.53
C VAL A 104 2.73 9.45 -6.02
N LEU A 105 3.73 9.05 -5.24
CA LEU A 105 3.70 9.20 -3.78
C LEU A 105 4.34 10.53 -3.42
N ASP A 106 3.66 11.34 -2.61
CA ASP A 106 4.12 12.65 -2.17
C ASP A 106 3.87 12.81 -0.66
N GLY A 107 4.93 12.76 0.15
CA GLY A 107 4.85 12.67 1.60
C GLY A 107 6.21 12.83 2.30
N ASN A 108 6.25 12.52 3.59
CA ASN A 108 7.50 12.62 4.35
C ASN A 108 8.49 11.50 3.97
N LYS A 109 9.74 11.86 3.66
CA LYS A 109 10.83 10.94 3.26
C LYS A 109 10.99 9.72 4.19
N ARG A 110 10.88 9.90 5.52
CA ARG A 110 11.02 8.78 6.48
C ARG A 110 9.83 7.82 6.43
N LEU A 111 8.62 8.33 6.28
CA LEU A 111 7.43 7.50 6.08
C LEU A 111 7.47 6.77 4.74
N LEU A 112 7.91 7.46 3.68
CA LEU A 112 8.07 6.86 2.36
C LEU A 112 9.16 5.79 2.32
N LYS A 113 10.23 5.95 3.11
CA LYS A 113 11.24 4.88 3.29
C LYS A 113 10.62 3.64 3.94
N LEU A 114 9.86 3.82 5.01
CA LEU A 114 9.12 2.72 5.66
C LEU A 114 8.11 2.08 4.69
N ALA A 115 7.43 2.88 3.88
CA ALA A 115 6.51 2.39 2.87
C ALA A 115 7.22 1.53 1.82
N TYR A 116 8.43 1.91 1.39
CA TYR A 116 9.22 1.11 0.46
C TYR A 116 9.66 -0.22 1.10
N ASP A 117 10.19 -0.18 2.33
CA ASP A 117 10.70 -1.38 3.00
C ASP A 117 9.58 -2.35 3.47
N CYS A 118 8.36 -1.87 3.73
CA CYS A 118 7.26 -2.67 4.27
C CYS A 118 6.01 -2.77 3.38
N GLY A 119 5.99 -2.08 2.25
CA GLY A 119 4.81 -1.90 1.39
C GLY A 119 3.79 -0.89 1.93
N ILE A 120 2.93 -0.39 1.03
CA ILE A 120 1.79 0.48 1.36
C ILE A 120 0.50 -0.32 1.57
N GLY A 121 -0.46 0.26 2.27
CA GLY A 121 -1.73 -0.40 2.57
C GLY A 121 -1.58 -1.58 3.55
N SER A 122 -2.52 -2.51 3.49
CA SER A 122 -2.69 -3.61 4.43
C SER A 122 -2.25 -4.95 3.83
N LYS A 123 -2.18 -5.99 4.68
CA LYS A 123 -1.88 -7.38 4.30
C LYS A 123 -0.49 -7.55 3.64
N ASN A 124 0.50 -6.72 4.00
CA ASN A 124 1.82 -6.76 3.35
C ASN A 124 2.55 -8.09 3.54
N SER A 125 2.44 -8.70 4.72
CA SER A 125 2.98 -10.05 4.98
C SER A 125 2.30 -11.17 4.19
N GLN A 126 1.18 -10.89 3.53
CA GLN A 126 0.49 -11.80 2.61
C GLN A 126 0.84 -11.53 1.14
N GLY A 127 1.82 -10.66 0.87
CA GLY A 127 2.31 -10.36 -0.48
C GLY A 127 1.61 -9.19 -1.18
N PHE A 128 1.17 -8.18 -0.43
CA PHE A 128 0.46 -7.00 -0.98
C PHE A 128 1.20 -5.69 -0.74
N GLY A 129 0.97 -4.71 -1.62
CA GLY A 129 1.42 -3.33 -1.45
C GLY A 129 2.92 -3.05 -1.67
N MET A 130 3.68 -4.02 -2.17
CA MET A 130 5.08 -3.82 -2.59
C MET A 130 5.16 -3.06 -3.91
N PHE A 131 6.09 -2.13 -4.02
CA PHE A 131 6.31 -1.32 -5.22
C PHE A 131 7.80 -1.12 -5.51
N GLU A 132 8.10 -0.78 -6.75
CA GLU A 132 9.40 -0.26 -7.17
C GLU A 132 9.32 1.24 -7.41
N VAL A 133 10.44 1.94 -7.21
CA VAL A 133 10.59 3.35 -7.57
C VAL A 133 10.97 3.42 -9.04
N LEU A 134 10.24 4.21 -9.82
CA LEU A 134 10.55 4.42 -11.22
C LEU A 134 11.66 5.46 -11.32
N SER A 135 12.75 5.09 -11.99
CA SER A 135 13.75 6.04 -12.47
C SER A 135 13.14 6.84 -13.62
N ASP A 136 13.46 8.13 -13.69
CA ASP A 136 13.24 8.91 -14.92
C ASP A 136 14.22 8.48 -16.01
#